data_AF-A0A085ZZI5-F1
#
_entry.id   AF-A0A085ZZI5-F1
#
_cell.length_a   1.000
_cell.length_b   1.000
_cell.length_c   1.000
_cell.angle_alpha   90.00
_cell.angle_beta   90.00
_cell.angle_gamma   90.00
#
_symmetry.space_group_name_H-M   'P 1'
#
loop_
_entity.id
_entity.type
_entity.pdbx_description
1 polymer ?
#
loop_
_entity_poly.entity_id
_entity_poly.type
_entity_poly.pdbx_seq_one_letter_code
_entity_poly.pdbx_strand_id
1 'polypeptide(L)'
;MPCFHGSDAHWNDKIFEPDDKKYCWIKASPTFEGLKLALYEPKSRVYIGEEPSVIKKVKENKNKYIDKLELYSINNYDNSKGIWFDNQTIELNKELVTIVGNKGMGKSAITDIIGLCCDTSTYNNFSFLTNKKFLKDNIASNFEAKLFFEAPNDVIVKRLNEKVNSNLEERVKYLPQSYFEKLCSSIDSNKEFQEELENVVFSHLDPLIRNNKLNFQSFIEEEKKIISNEVKRYILELEEVNFKLVKLQEKETKKYLENLNSQILLKSKEIISHWGNKPIKPEFENGIDITQEENIKHQQLEIIKNNLNAYTRELNQKNEKFSILNNQLAELNLIKQSIELEFNRIIEFRNSLNNKINNFNIDINIIFPLPIIQTQPIIQQISSIE
;
A
#
# COMPACT_ATOMS: atom_id res chain seq x y z
N MET A 1 37.23 -26.76 10.58
CA MET A 1 37.47 -28.18 10.21
C MET A 1 36.40 -29.01 10.91
N PRO A 2 35.75 -29.97 10.24
CA PRO A 2 34.75 -30.80 10.91
C PRO A 2 35.45 -31.66 11.98
N CYS A 3 34.88 -31.73 13.18
CA CYS A 3 35.36 -32.62 14.23
C CYS A 3 34.56 -33.91 14.17
N PHE A 4 35.19 -34.99 13.71
CA PHE A 4 34.57 -36.32 13.72
C PHE A 4 34.83 -36.93 15.08
N HIS A 5 33.76 -37.12 15.85
CA HIS A 5 33.82 -37.80 17.14
C HIS A 5 33.55 -39.30 16.93
N GLY A 6 34.47 -40.14 17.39
CA GLY A 6 34.25 -41.58 17.49
C GLY A 6 33.43 -41.91 18.73
N SER A 7 32.86 -43.13 18.80
CA SER A 7 32.17 -43.57 20.01
C SER A 7 33.20 -43.81 21.13
N ASP A 8 33.08 -43.07 22.23
CA ASP A 8 33.83 -43.28 23.49
C ASP A 8 32.95 -43.99 24.54
N ALA A 9 32.16 -44.96 24.07
CA ALA A 9 31.21 -45.68 24.92
C ALA A 9 31.95 -46.71 25.79
N HIS A 10 31.89 -46.50 27.10
CA HIS A 10 32.43 -47.44 28.10
C HIS A 10 31.41 -48.50 28.55
N TRP A 11 30.18 -48.43 28.01
CA TRP A 11 29.05 -49.30 28.34
C TRP A 11 28.21 -49.54 27.09
N ASN A 12 27.59 -50.72 26.97
CA ASN A 12 26.81 -51.11 25.78
C ASN A 12 25.67 -50.13 25.49
N ASP A 13 24.98 -49.64 26.52
CA ASP A 13 23.83 -48.73 26.37
C ASP A 13 24.22 -47.35 25.85
N LYS A 14 25.51 -46.99 25.87
CA LYS A 14 26.04 -45.73 25.33
C LYS A 14 26.57 -45.86 23.90
N ILE A 15 26.59 -47.08 23.33
CA ILE A 15 27.05 -47.28 21.96
C ILE A 15 26.03 -46.64 21.01
N PHE A 16 26.52 -45.82 20.08
CA PHE A 16 25.73 -45.02 19.14
C PHE A 16 24.81 -43.95 19.77
N GLU A 17 24.91 -43.70 21.08
CA GLU A 17 24.11 -42.69 21.79
C GLU A 17 25.02 -41.61 22.41
N PRO A 18 25.37 -40.56 21.65
CA PRO A 18 26.23 -39.49 22.14
C PRO A 18 25.52 -38.65 23.20
N ASP A 19 26.28 -38.12 24.16
CA ASP A 19 25.73 -37.23 25.19
C ASP A 19 25.02 -36.01 24.54
N ASP A 20 23.91 -35.57 25.15
CA ASP A 20 23.01 -34.53 24.64
C ASP A 20 22.46 -34.79 23.21
N LYS A 21 22.45 -36.04 22.73
CA LYS A 21 22.01 -36.40 21.37
C LYS A 21 22.76 -35.64 20.26
N LYS A 22 24.05 -35.38 20.48
CA LYS A 22 24.92 -34.68 19.53
C LYS A 22 25.39 -35.59 18.39
N TYR A 23 24.46 -36.12 17.60
CA TYR A 23 24.81 -36.94 16.44
C TYR A 23 25.52 -36.08 15.37
N CYS A 24 26.53 -36.66 14.72
CA CYS A 24 27.26 -36.01 13.65
C CYS A 24 26.66 -36.41 12.30
N TRP A 25 25.92 -35.49 11.70
CA TRP A 25 25.30 -35.64 10.40
C TRP A 25 26.22 -35.08 9.32
N ILE A 26 26.49 -35.87 8.29
CA ILE A 26 27.33 -35.47 7.16
C ILE A 26 26.51 -35.54 5.88
N LYS A 27 26.38 -34.40 5.19
CA LYS A 27 25.69 -34.28 3.91
C LYS A 27 26.59 -34.77 2.76
N ALA A 28 26.70 -36.09 2.64
CA ALA A 28 27.41 -36.77 1.55
C ALA A 28 26.95 -38.23 1.43
N SER A 29 27.30 -38.89 0.33
CA SER A 29 27.17 -40.34 0.21
C SER A 29 28.11 -41.03 1.22
N PRO A 30 27.75 -42.22 1.76
CA PRO A 30 28.55 -42.96 2.73
C PRO A 30 29.74 -43.66 2.06
N THR A 31 30.61 -42.88 1.40
CA THR A 31 31.83 -43.33 0.71
C THR A 31 33.02 -42.52 1.20
N PHE A 32 34.24 -43.02 0.99
CA PHE A 32 35.45 -42.29 1.37
C PHE A 32 35.56 -40.92 0.68
N GLU A 33 35.18 -40.85 -0.60
CA GLU A 33 35.12 -39.58 -1.34
C GLU A 33 34.03 -38.65 -0.78
N GLY A 34 32.88 -39.21 -0.40
CA GLY A 34 31.84 -38.45 0.31
C GLY A 34 32.33 -37.87 1.64
N LEU A 35 33.13 -38.64 2.39
CA LEU A 35 33.73 -38.15 3.63
C LEU A 35 34.77 -37.05 3.39
N LYS A 36 35.59 -37.14 2.34
CA LYS A 36 36.50 -36.04 1.94
C LYS A 36 35.74 -34.76 1.66
N LEU A 37 34.54 -34.84 1.07
CA LEU A 37 33.71 -33.67 0.81
C LEU A 37 33.33 -32.92 2.10
N ALA A 38 33.26 -33.58 3.25
CA ALA A 38 32.97 -32.91 4.52
C ALA A 38 34.08 -31.92 4.94
N LEU A 39 35.31 -32.08 4.42
CA LEU A 39 36.41 -31.13 4.63
C LEU A 39 36.20 -29.83 3.85
N TYR A 40 35.44 -29.87 2.76
CA TYR A 40 35.08 -28.71 1.94
C TYR A 40 33.75 -28.13 2.43
N GLU A 41 33.75 -26.84 2.79
CA GLU A 41 32.56 -26.16 3.35
C GLU A 41 31.92 -26.87 4.56
N PRO A 42 32.67 -27.17 5.63
CA PRO A 42 32.17 -27.96 6.76
C PRO A 42 30.94 -27.35 7.45
N LYS A 43 30.77 -26.02 7.40
CA LYS A 43 29.61 -25.33 7.98
C LYS A 43 28.29 -25.67 7.28
N SER A 44 28.31 -25.98 5.98
CA SER A 44 27.10 -26.31 5.22
C SER A 44 26.84 -27.82 5.15
N ARG A 45 27.88 -28.65 5.40
CA ARG A 45 27.81 -30.11 5.24
C ARG A 45 27.74 -30.89 6.53
N VAL A 46 28.23 -30.34 7.63
CA VAL A 46 28.26 -31.03 8.92
C VAL A 46 27.29 -30.36 9.88
N TYR A 47 26.42 -31.16 10.48
CA TYR A 47 25.48 -30.74 11.50
C TYR A 47 25.64 -31.60 12.74
N ILE A 48 25.68 -30.97 13.91
CA ILE A 48 25.77 -31.64 15.21
C ILE A 48 24.46 -31.41 15.97
N GLY A 49 23.75 -32.49 16.30
CA GLY A 49 22.49 -32.45 17.03
C GLY A 49 21.59 -33.63 16.72
N GLU A 50 20.38 -33.61 17.28
CA GLU A 50 19.42 -34.72 17.16
C GLU A 50 19.00 -34.96 15.69
N GLU A 51 18.59 -33.91 14.98
CA GLU A 51 18.13 -34.00 13.60
C GLU A 51 18.41 -32.68 12.84
N PRO A 52 19.01 -32.72 11.63
CA PRO A 52 19.18 -31.55 10.78
C PRO A 52 17.83 -30.92 10.42
N SER A 53 17.79 -29.59 10.37
CA SER A 53 16.56 -28.84 10.04
C SER A 53 15.94 -29.22 8.69
N VAL A 54 16.76 -29.62 7.71
CA VAL A 54 16.30 -30.09 6.39
C VAL A 54 15.52 -31.40 6.51
N ILE A 55 16.04 -32.37 7.27
CA ILE A 55 15.37 -33.67 7.47
C ILE A 55 14.04 -33.46 8.20
N LYS A 56 14.05 -32.62 9.23
CA LYS A 56 12.83 -32.25 9.97
C LYS A 56 11.77 -31.62 9.05
N LYS A 57 12.15 -30.65 8.21
CA LYS A 57 11.24 -30.00 7.25
C LYS A 57 10.62 -30.99 6.26
N VAL A 58 11.41 -31.91 5.73
CA VAL A 58 10.95 -32.96 4.81
C VAL A 58 9.95 -33.87 5.52
N LYS A 59 10.27 -34.30 6.74
CA LYS A 59 9.40 -35.16 7.56
C LYS A 59 8.06 -34.51 7.89
N GLU A 60 8.05 -33.20 8.13
CA GLU A 60 6.84 -32.41 8.42
C GLU A 60 6.01 -32.11 7.16
N ASN A 61 6.63 -32.11 5.96
CA ASN A 61 5.99 -31.70 4.70
C ASN A 61 6.17 -32.72 3.57
N LYS A 62 6.04 -34.03 3.87
CA LYS A 62 6.36 -35.12 2.91
C LYS A 62 5.64 -35.02 1.56
N ASN A 63 4.43 -34.47 1.52
CA ASN A 63 3.66 -34.25 0.29
C ASN A 63 4.23 -33.15 -0.63
N LYS A 64 5.21 -32.37 -0.18
CA LYS A 64 5.84 -31.27 -0.94
C LYS A 64 7.21 -31.62 -1.51
N TYR A 65 7.78 -32.77 -1.14
CA TYR A 65 9.11 -33.19 -1.59
C TYR A 65 9.00 -34.37 -2.53
N ILE A 66 9.58 -34.20 -3.73
CA ILE A 66 9.70 -35.28 -4.71
C ILE A 66 10.83 -36.21 -4.27
N ASP A 67 10.57 -37.51 -4.30
CA ASP A 67 11.57 -38.53 -4.03
C ASP A 67 12.30 -38.97 -5.29
N LYS A 68 11.56 -39.45 -6.28
CA LYS A 68 12.12 -39.93 -7.55
C LYS A 68 11.15 -39.78 -8.71
N LEU A 69 11.72 -39.78 -9.91
CA LEU A 69 11.02 -39.87 -11.18
C LEU A 69 11.40 -41.17 -11.86
N GLU A 70 10.41 -42.00 -12.17
CA GLU A 70 10.59 -43.20 -12.99
C GLU A 70 9.94 -43.00 -14.35
N LEU A 71 10.62 -43.44 -15.42
CA LEU A 71 10.15 -43.32 -16.80
C LEU A 71 10.20 -44.68 -17.48
N TYR A 72 9.08 -45.07 -18.10
CA TYR A 72 8.88 -46.37 -18.69
C TYR A 72 8.32 -46.28 -20.11
N SER A 73 8.65 -47.28 -20.92
CA SER A 73 7.84 -47.64 -22.09
C SER A 73 6.57 -48.36 -21.62
N ILE A 74 5.45 -48.17 -22.34
CA ILE A 74 4.21 -48.89 -22.02
C ILE A 74 4.37 -50.39 -22.31
N ASN A 75 3.60 -51.21 -21.60
CA ASN A 75 3.58 -52.66 -21.82
C ASN A 75 3.28 -52.99 -23.29
N ASN A 76 4.07 -53.92 -23.85
CA ASN A 76 3.99 -54.39 -25.25
C ASN A 76 4.35 -53.34 -26.32
N TYR A 77 5.05 -52.27 -25.97
CA TYR A 77 5.64 -51.40 -26.97
C TYR A 77 6.75 -52.13 -27.75
N ASP A 78 6.60 -52.19 -29.07
CA ASP A 78 7.48 -52.93 -29.98
C ASP A 78 8.70 -52.14 -30.46
N ASN A 79 8.98 -50.99 -29.83
CA ASN A 79 10.01 -50.04 -30.23
C ASN A 79 9.85 -49.46 -31.65
N SER A 80 8.66 -49.59 -32.27
CA SER A 80 8.39 -49.11 -33.64
C SER A 80 8.62 -47.62 -33.87
N LYS A 81 8.64 -46.80 -32.81
CA LYS A 81 8.90 -45.35 -32.85
C LYS A 81 10.16 -44.92 -32.07
N GLY A 82 11.08 -45.86 -31.90
CA GLY A 82 12.37 -45.65 -31.24
C GLY A 82 12.37 -45.90 -29.74
N ILE A 83 13.57 -46.11 -29.19
CA ILE A 83 13.79 -46.30 -27.76
C ILE A 83 14.15 -44.94 -27.16
N TRP A 84 13.35 -44.48 -26.21
CA TRP A 84 13.53 -43.19 -25.53
C TRP A 84 13.69 -43.40 -24.03
N PHE A 85 12.60 -43.21 -23.27
CA PHE A 85 12.59 -43.39 -21.83
C PHE A 85 12.23 -44.84 -21.51
N ASP A 86 13.26 -45.69 -21.45
CA ASP A 86 13.09 -47.09 -21.12
C ASP A 86 13.75 -47.43 -19.78
N ASN A 87 12.91 -47.77 -18.80
CA ASN A 87 13.28 -48.18 -17.45
C ASN A 87 14.32 -47.26 -16.78
N GLN A 88 14.09 -45.94 -16.83
CA GLN A 88 14.98 -44.94 -16.22
C GLN A 88 14.44 -44.53 -14.86
N THR A 89 15.30 -44.52 -13.84
CA THR A 89 14.97 -44.01 -12.50
C THR A 89 15.91 -42.87 -12.15
N ILE A 90 15.34 -41.73 -11.75
CA ILE A 90 16.07 -40.53 -11.35
C ILE A 90 15.69 -40.21 -9.91
N GLU A 91 16.62 -40.46 -8.98
CA GLU A 91 16.49 -40.07 -7.58
C GLU A 91 16.78 -38.58 -7.41
N LEU A 92 15.94 -37.88 -6.64
CA LEU A 92 16.03 -36.44 -6.43
C LEU A 92 16.36 -36.11 -4.98
N ASN A 93 17.39 -35.29 -4.79
CA ASN A 93 17.74 -34.72 -3.49
C ASN A 93 16.66 -33.73 -3.03
N LYS A 94 16.52 -33.57 -1.71
CA LYS A 94 15.44 -32.78 -1.09
C LYS A 94 15.62 -31.26 -1.15
N GLU A 95 16.75 -30.80 -1.65
CA GLU A 95 17.09 -29.38 -1.77
C GLU A 95 17.38 -29.04 -3.22
N LEU A 96 18.55 -28.47 -3.51
CA LEU A 96 18.93 -28.09 -4.86
C LEU A 96 19.41 -29.31 -5.65
N VAL A 97 18.72 -29.62 -6.74
CA VAL A 97 19.15 -30.60 -7.74
C VAL A 97 19.59 -29.87 -9.00
N THR A 98 20.80 -30.16 -9.47
CA THR A 98 21.35 -29.60 -10.70
C THR A 98 21.49 -30.70 -11.74
N ILE A 99 20.76 -30.58 -12.86
CA ILE A 99 20.85 -31.50 -13.99
C ILE A 99 21.80 -30.91 -15.04
N VAL A 100 22.95 -31.55 -15.26
CA VAL A 100 23.98 -31.10 -16.19
C VAL A 100 24.12 -32.08 -17.35
N GLY A 101 24.47 -31.58 -18.53
CA GLY A 101 24.68 -32.40 -19.72
C GLY A 101 24.79 -31.54 -20.98
N ASN A 102 25.16 -32.16 -22.11
CA ASN A 102 25.29 -31.47 -23.39
C ASN A 102 23.91 -31.11 -23.98
N LYS A 103 23.91 -30.21 -24.98
CA LYS A 103 22.70 -29.84 -25.73
C LYS A 103 22.12 -31.10 -26.40
N GLY A 104 20.82 -31.33 -26.24
CA GLY A 104 20.12 -32.48 -26.81
C GLY A 104 20.06 -33.73 -25.92
N MET A 105 20.72 -33.76 -24.75
CA MET A 105 20.69 -34.92 -23.82
C MET A 105 19.41 -35.04 -22.98
N GLY A 106 18.29 -34.43 -23.38
CA GLY A 106 17.01 -34.62 -22.68
C GLY A 106 16.83 -33.89 -21.34
N LYS A 107 17.71 -32.95 -20.96
CA LYS A 107 17.56 -32.17 -19.70
C LYS A 107 16.18 -31.49 -19.59
N SER A 108 15.78 -30.77 -20.64
CA SER A 108 14.48 -30.09 -20.68
C SER A 108 13.31 -31.07 -20.81
N ALA A 109 13.56 -32.30 -21.25
CA ALA A 109 12.54 -33.33 -21.27
C ALA A 109 12.18 -33.76 -19.84
N ILE A 110 13.17 -33.97 -18.97
CA ILE A 110 12.95 -34.32 -17.57
C ILE A 110 12.11 -33.24 -16.87
N THR A 111 12.45 -31.96 -17.06
CA THR A 111 11.72 -30.87 -16.42
C THR A 111 10.30 -30.69 -16.98
N ASP A 112 10.10 -30.83 -18.29
CA ASP A 112 8.76 -30.81 -18.90
C ASP A 112 7.91 -31.99 -18.40
N ILE A 113 8.49 -33.19 -18.22
CA ILE A 113 7.77 -34.38 -17.73
C ILE A 113 7.32 -34.18 -16.28
N ILE A 114 8.18 -33.64 -15.41
CA ILE A 114 7.80 -33.31 -14.03
C ILE A 114 6.67 -32.26 -14.03
N GLY A 115 6.80 -31.23 -14.87
CA GLY A 115 5.77 -30.21 -15.05
C GLY A 115 4.42 -30.79 -15.51
N LEU A 116 4.43 -31.75 -16.46
CA LEU A 116 3.23 -32.47 -16.89
C LEU A 116 2.61 -33.28 -15.76
N CYS A 117 3.41 -34.03 -15.00
CA CYS A 117 2.94 -34.82 -13.87
C CYS A 117 2.24 -33.95 -12.83
N CYS A 118 2.75 -32.74 -12.58
CA CYS A 118 2.24 -31.84 -11.55
C CYS A 118 1.27 -30.77 -12.05
N ASP A 119 0.72 -30.94 -13.26
CA ASP A 119 -0.28 -30.05 -13.86
C ASP A 119 0.14 -28.57 -13.90
N THR A 120 1.39 -28.29 -14.28
CA THR A 120 1.91 -26.92 -14.32
C THR A 120 1.09 -26.00 -15.23
N SER A 121 0.83 -24.78 -14.74
CA SER A 121 0.12 -23.74 -15.49
C SER A 121 0.92 -23.23 -16.72
N THR A 122 2.24 -23.44 -16.73
CA THR A 122 3.17 -23.01 -17.80
C THR A 122 3.32 -24.02 -18.95
N TYR A 123 2.43 -25.02 -19.05
CA TYR A 123 2.54 -26.12 -20.01
C TYR A 123 2.63 -25.68 -21.48
N ASN A 124 2.08 -24.52 -21.83
CA ASN A 124 2.16 -23.92 -23.17
C ASN A 124 3.60 -23.59 -23.60
N ASN A 125 4.53 -23.48 -22.64
CA ASN A 125 5.93 -23.12 -22.87
C ASN A 125 6.87 -24.33 -22.79
N PHE A 126 6.32 -25.56 -22.77
CA PHE A 126 7.11 -26.79 -22.89
C PHE A 126 8.03 -26.74 -24.11
N SER A 127 9.25 -27.24 -23.91
CA SER A 127 10.31 -27.20 -24.92
C SER A 127 10.49 -28.52 -25.65
N PHE A 128 10.09 -29.63 -25.03
CA PHE A 128 10.23 -31.00 -25.48
C PHE A 128 8.86 -31.66 -25.73
N LEU A 129 7.94 -31.59 -24.77
CA LEU A 129 6.58 -32.15 -24.88
C LEU A 129 5.67 -31.25 -25.73
N THR A 130 5.96 -31.18 -27.04
CA THR A 130 5.24 -30.35 -28.01
C THR A 130 4.90 -31.13 -29.27
N ASN A 131 3.86 -30.71 -30.00
CA ASN A 131 3.44 -31.30 -31.28
C ASN A 131 4.51 -31.25 -32.37
N LYS A 132 5.51 -30.36 -32.23
CA LYS A 132 6.66 -30.26 -33.15
C LYS A 132 7.76 -31.27 -32.84
N LYS A 133 7.76 -31.86 -31.64
CA LYS A 133 8.81 -32.76 -31.13
C LYS A 133 8.21 -34.07 -30.63
N PHE A 134 8.16 -34.30 -29.32
CA PHE A 134 7.89 -35.62 -28.77
C PHE A 134 6.42 -36.06 -28.86
N LEU A 135 5.48 -35.12 -28.98
CA LEU A 135 4.07 -35.43 -29.26
C LEU A 135 3.81 -35.71 -30.75
N LYS A 136 4.79 -35.44 -31.62
CA LYS A 136 4.67 -35.71 -33.05
C LYS A 136 4.48 -37.21 -33.28
N ASP A 137 3.64 -37.55 -34.26
CA ASP A 137 3.39 -38.93 -34.69
C ASP A 137 2.97 -39.89 -33.55
N ASN A 138 2.40 -39.38 -32.45
CA ASN A 138 2.07 -40.17 -31.26
C ASN A 138 3.26 -41.02 -30.76
N ILE A 139 4.45 -40.42 -30.65
CA ILE A 139 5.61 -41.06 -30.02
C ILE A 139 5.39 -41.13 -28.50
N ALA A 140 5.01 -40.00 -27.89
CA ALA A 140 4.81 -39.87 -26.45
C ALA A 140 3.75 -40.80 -25.85
N SER A 141 2.77 -41.29 -26.63
CA SER A 141 1.75 -42.22 -26.13
C SER A 141 2.30 -43.57 -25.72
N ASN A 142 3.54 -43.89 -26.14
CA ASN A 142 4.20 -45.16 -25.85
C ASN A 142 5.05 -45.09 -24.56
N PHE A 143 5.01 -43.97 -23.84
CA PHE A 143 5.83 -43.75 -22.66
C PHE A 143 4.98 -43.19 -21.51
N GLU A 144 5.31 -43.62 -20.28
CA GLU A 144 4.69 -43.15 -19.05
C GLU A 144 5.73 -42.68 -18.04
N ALA A 145 5.32 -41.75 -17.19
CA ALA A 145 6.11 -41.25 -16.07
C ALA A 145 5.38 -41.56 -14.76
N LYS A 146 6.16 -41.93 -13.75
CA LYS A 146 5.73 -42.09 -12.35
C LYS A 146 6.55 -41.16 -11.48
N LEU A 147 5.88 -40.19 -10.88
CA LEU A 147 6.49 -39.22 -9.97
C LEU A 147 6.13 -39.59 -8.53
N PHE A 148 7.13 -39.88 -7.71
CA PHE A 148 6.96 -40.29 -6.32
C PHE A 148 7.27 -39.10 -5.41
N PHE A 149 6.41 -38.86 -4.43
CA PHE A 149 6.68 -37.94 -3.33
C PHE A 149 7.15 -38.71 -2.09
N GLU A 150 7.76 -38.00 -1.13
CA GLU A 150 8.17 -38.55 0.16
C GLU A 150 6.99 -39.08 1.00
N ALA A 151 5.77 -38.64 0.69
CA ALA A 151 4.58 -39.14 1.35
C ALA A 151 4.31 -40.59 0.90
N PRO A 152 4.04 -41.52 1.84
CA PRO A 152 3.80 -42.91 1.48
C PRO A 152 2.56 -43.02 0.60
N ASN A 153 2.68 -43.80 -0.49
CA ASN A 153 1.65 -44.00 -1.52
C ASN A 153 1.26 -42.75 -2.31
N ASP A 154 2.04 -41.66 -2.24
CA ASP A 154 1.82 -40.45 -3.04
C ASP A 154 2.59 -40.56 -4.36
N VAL A 155 1.93 -41.17 -5.35
CA VAL A 155 2.51 -41.44 -6.67
C VAL A 155 1.58 -40.89 -7.75
N ILE A 156 2.14 -40.07 -8.63
CA ILE A 156 1.44 -39.56 -9.81
C ILE A 156 1.90 -40.37 -11.02
N VAL A 157 0.96 -40.95 -11.75
CA VAL A 157 1.23 -41.67 -13.00
C VAL A 157 0.56 -40.93 -14.15
N LYS A 158 1.33 -40.55 -15.18
CA LYS A 158 0.80 -39.95 -16.41
C LYS A 158 1.51 -40.49 -17.64
N ARG A 159 0.76 -40.67 -18.73
CA ARG A 159 1.34 -40.87 -20.06
C ARG A 159 1.89 -39.55 -20.58
N LEU A 160 2.98 -39.62 -21.35
CA LEU A 160 3.66 -38.42 -21.84
C LEU A 160 2.87 -37.67 -22.94
N ASN A 161 1.78 -38.23 -23.44
CA ASN A 161 0.86 -37.58 -24.38
C ASN A 161 -0.40 -36.98 -23.73
N GLU A 162 -0.57 -37.14 -22.41
CA GLU A 162 -1.69 -36.54 -21.70
C GLU A 162 -1.59 -35.01 -21.70
N LYS A 163 -2.75 -34.37 -21.52
CA LYS A 163 -2.82 -32.91 -21.36
C LYS A 163 -2.82 -32.56 -19.88
N VAL A 164 -2.22 -31.42 -19.57
CA VAL A 164 -2.33 -30.82 -18.24
C VAL A 164 -3.80 -30.47 -17.97
N ASN A 165 -4.26 -30.79 -16.76
CA ASN A 165 -5.58 -30.45 -16.27
C ASN A 165 -5.51 -29.18 -15.42
N SER A 166 -5.95 -28.06 -15.98
CA SER A 166 -5.94 -26.74 -15.32
C SER A 166 -6.87 -26.62 -14.11
N ASN A 167 -7.75 -27.59 -13.88
CA ASN A 167 -8.65 -27.59 -12.72
C ASN A 167 -8.00 -28.23 -11.48
N LEU A 168 -6.86 -28.90 -11.64
CA LEU A 168 -6.11 -29.49 -10.54
C LEU A 168 -5.11 -28.48 -9.98
N GLU A 169 -4.74 -28.66 -8.71
CA GLU A 169 -3.77 -27.80 -8.05
C GLU A 169 -2.34 -28.07 -8.58
N GLU A 170 -1.64 -27.01 -8.97
CA GLU A 170 -0.24 -27.07 -9.40
C GLU A 170 0.67 -27.40 -8.21
N ARG A 171 1.09 -28.65 -8.09
CA ARG A 171 1.98 -29.10 -7.00
C ARG A 171 3.43 -28.65 -7.17
N VAL A 172 3.86 -28.40 -8.40
CA VAL A 172 5.22 -27.98 -8.74
C VAL A 172 5.15 -26.79 -9.67
N LYS A 173 5.70 -25.66 -9.22
CA LYS A 173 5.86 -24.48 -10.06
C LYS A 173 6.99 -24.72 -11.06
N TYR A 174 6.65 -24.82 -12.33
CA TYR A 174 7.63 -24.99 -13.40
C TYR A 174 7.89 -23.67 -14.14
N LEU A 175 9.16 -23.38 -14.39
CA LEU A 175 9.60 -22.20 -15.14
C LEU A 175 10.45 -22.67 -16.34
N PRO A 176 9.82 -22.95 -17.50
CA PRO A 176 10.53 -23.37 -18.70
C PRO A 176 11.54 -22.32 -19.18
N GLN A 177 12.65 -22.75 -19.78
CA GLN A 177 13.65 -21.83 -20.33
C GLN A 177 13.05 -20.81 -21.31
N SER A 178 12.18 -21.27 -22.23
CA SER A 178 11.54 -20.38 -23.21
C SER A 178 10.60 -19.35 -22.56
N TYR A 179 10.01 -19.69 -21.41
CA TYR A 179 9.17 -18.79 -20.63
C TYR A 179 10.04 -17.73 -19.94
N PHE A 180 11.14 -18.15 -19.33
CA PHE A 180 12.12 -17.25 -18.72
C PHE A 180 12.72 -16.26 -19.74
N GLU A 181 13.09 -16.74 -20.92
CA GLU A 181 13.58 -15.87 -22.00
C GLU A 181 12.53 -14.84 -22.46
N LYS A 182 11.25 -15.23 -22.52
CA LYS A 182 10.16 -14.28 -22.83
C LYS A 182 10.03 -13.22 -21.74
N LEU A 183 10.01 -13.64 -20.48
CA LEU A 183 9.93 -12.73 -19.32
C LEU A 183 11.10 -11.74 -19.28
N CYS A 184 12.30 -12.15 -19.69
CA CYS A 184 13.48 -11.28 -19.65
C CYS A 184 13.72 -10.49 -20.95
N SER A 185 13.06 -10.82 -22.06
CA SER A 185 13.28 -10.14 -23.36
C SER A 185 12.47 -8.86 -23.51
N SER A 186 11.42 -8.65 -22.70
CA SER A 186 10.64 -7.41 -22.64
C SER A 186 11.31 -6.35 -21.74
N ILE A 187 12.50 -5.88 -22.15
CA ILE A 187 13.27 -4.84 -21.43
C ILE A 187 12.45 -3.55 -21.21
N ASP A 188 11.45 -3.27 -22.05
CA ASP A 188 10.58 -2.07 -21.93
C ASP A 188 9.30 -2.30 -21.11
N SER A 189 9.00 -3.53 -20.66
CA SER A 189 7.79 -3.82 -19.85
C SER A 189 8.02 -4.96 -18.85
N ASN A 190 8.94 -4.73 -17.90
CA ASN A 190 9.25 -5.62 -16.76
C ASN A 190 8.04 -5.97 -15.84
N LYS A 191 6.81 -5.60 -16.18
CA LYS A 191 5.63 -5.81 -15.35
C LYS A 191 5.31 -7.30 -15.16
N GLU A 192 5.30 -8.10 -16.22
CA GLU A 192 4.95 -9.53 -16.11
C GLU A 192 5.95 -10.30 -15.23
N PHE A 193 7.25 -10.00 -15.35
CA PHE A 193 8.28 -10.59 -14.51
C PHE A 193 8.21 -10.10 -13.06
N GLN A 194 7.97 -8.80 -12.86
CA GLN A 194 7.77 -8.22 -11.54
C GLN A 194 6.56 -8.82 -10.85
N GLU A 195 5.41 -8.91 -11.53
CA GLU A 195 4.18 -9.50 -11.01
C GLU A 195 4.40 -10.96 -10.58
N GLU A 196 5.09 -11.76 -11.39
CA GLU A 196 5.36 -13.16 -11.05
C GLU A 196 6.34 -13.28 -9.86
N LEU A 197 7.37 -12.44 -9.80
CA LEU A 197 8.26 -12.36 -8.63
C LEU A 197 7.50 -11.93 -7.37
N GLU A 198 6.67 -10.92 -7.47
CA GLU A 198 5.84 -10.40 -6.38
C GLU A 198 4.88 -11.49 -5.89
N ASN A 199 4.28 -12.26 -6.78
CA ASN A 199 3.43 -13.41 -6.44
C ASN A 199 4.21 -14.51 -5.71
N VAL A 200 5.43 -14.84 -6.16
CA VAL A 200 6.29 -15.83 -5.50
C VAL A 200 6.74 -15.35 -4.12
N VAL A 201 7.14 -14.08 -3.99
CA VAL A 201 7.50 -13.50 -2.68
C VAL A 201 6.29 -13.52 -1.76
N PHE A 202 5.12 -13.09 -2.26
CA PHE A 202 3.88 -13.09 -1.48
C PHE A 202 3.48 -14.50 -1.03
N SER A 203 3.63 -15.52 -1.88
CA SER A 203 3.30 -16.91 -1.55
C SER A 203 4.19 -17.53 -0.48
N HIS A 204 5.36 -16.95 -0.20
CA HIS A 204 6.28 -17.37 0.86
C HIS A 204 6.15 -16.56 2.16
N LEU A 205 5.43 -15.44 2.15
CA LEU A 205 5.16 -14.68 3.38
C LEU A 205 4.23 -15.46 4.30
N ASP A 206 4.46 -15.41 5.61
CA ASP A 206 3.59 -16.04 6.60
C ASP A 206 2.15 -15.46 6.49
N PRO A 207 1.09 -16.29 6.45
CA PRO A 207 -0.29 -15.82 6.46
C PRO A 207 -0.61 -14.79 7.55
N LEU A 208 0.06 -14.86 8.71
CA LEU A 208 -0.07 -13.89 9.79
C LEU A 208 0.43 -12.50 9.40
N ILE A 209 1.49 -12.43 8.60
CA ILE A 209 2.09 -11.18 8.10
C ILE A 209 1.27 -10.64 6.92
N ARG A 210 0.63 -11.51 6.13
CA ARG A 210 -0.16 -11.10 4.96
C ARG A 210 -1.39 -10.25 5.30
N ASN A 211 -1.79 -10.13 6.57
CA ASN A 211 -2.95 -9.35 7.02
C ASN A 211 -4.21 -9.59 6.16
N ASN A 212 -4.44 -10.85 5.74
CA ASN A 212 -5.55 -11.27 4.88
C ASN A 212 -5.64 -10.57 3.51
N LYS A 213 -4.52 -10.07 2.96
CA LYS A 213 -4.51 -9.49 1.62
C LYS A 213 -4.49 -10.54 0.51
N LEU A 214 -5.06 -10.19 -0.64
CA LEU A 214 -5.21 -11.09 -1.79
C LEU A 214 -4.02 -11.03 -2.75
N ASN A 215 -3.25 -9.93 -2.73
CA ASN A 215 -2.11 -9.74 -3.63
C ASN A 215 -0.99 -8.93 -2.97
N PHE A 216 0.23 -9.07 -3.50
CA PHE A 216 1.41 -8.37 -3.00
C PHE A 216 1.25 -6.84 -3.06
N GLN A 217 0.63 -6.34 -4.12
CA GLN A 217 0.49 -4.91 -4.33
C GLN A 217 -0.42 -4.25 -3.27
N SER A 218 -1.56 -4.86 -2.91
CA SER A 218 -2.42 -4.34 -1.84
C SER A 218 -1.76 -4.41 -0.46
N PHE A 219 -0.90 -5.41 -0.22
CA PHE A 219 -0.09 -5.50 0.98
C PHE A 219 0.91 -4.33 1.06
N ILE A 220 1.67 -4.09 -0.03
CA ILE A 220 2.62 -2.98 -0.11
C ILE A 220 1.94 -1.62 -0.03
N GLU A 221 0.78 -1.45 -0.66
CA GLU A 221 0.01 -0.20 -0.61
C GLU A 221 -0.48 0.12 0.80
N GLU A 222 -0.85 -0.89 1.61
CA GLU A 222 -1.28 -0.68 2.98
C GLU A 222 -0.12 -0.26 3.88
N GLU A 223 1.03 -0.93 3.78
CA GLU A 223 2.27 -0.52 4.45
C GLU A 223 2.68 0.90 4.05
N LYS A 224 2.59 1.22 2.76
CA LYS A 224 2.88 2.55 2.22
C LYS A 224 1.77 3.56 2.48
N LYS A 225 0.61 3.18 3.01
CA LYS A 225 -0.56 4.08 3.13
C LYS A 225 -0.28 5.25 4.07
N ILE A 226 0.41 4.99 5.18
CA ILE A 226 0.76 6.02 6.15
C ILE A 226 1.71 7.03 5.51
N ILE A 227 2.82 6.53 4.95
CA ILE A 227 3.83 7.36 4.30
C ILE A 227 3.25 8.13 3.11
N SER A 228 2.43 7.49 2.27
CA SER A 228 1.82 8.14 1.11
C SER A 228 0.81 9.22 1.51
N ASN A 229 0.08 9.06 2.62
CA ASN A 229 -0.78 10.10 3.15
C ASN A 229 0.02 11.28 3.70
N GLU A 230 1.16 11.04 4.36
CA GLU A 230 2.06 12.12 4.78
C GLU A 230 2.64 12.88 3.59
N VAL A 231 3.09 12.17 2.55
CA VAL A 231 3.56 12.76 1.30
C VAL A 231 2.48 13.63 0.66
N LYS A 232 1.23 13.13 0.58
CA LYS A 232 0.09 13.92 0.08
C LYS A 232 -0.16 15.18 0.91
N ARG A 233 -0.06 15.10 2.24
CA ARG A 233 -0.18 16.29 3.10
C ARG A 233 0.90 17.33 2.77
N TYR A 234 2.16 16.92 2.66
CA TYR A 234 3.24 17.84 2.32
C TYR A 234 3.09 18.44 0.92
N ILE A 235 2.57 17.68 -0.05
CA ILE A 235 2.27 18.21 -1.38
C ILE A 235 1.21 19.32 -1.28
N LEU A 236 0.12 19.11 -0.54
CA LEU A 236 -0.92 20.12 -0.35
C LEU A 236 -0.40 21.38 0.37
N GLU A 237 0.44 21.21 1.39
CA GLU A 237 1.10 22.33 2.08
C GLU A 237 2.00 23.12 1.12
N LEU A 238 2.78 22.43 0.28
CA LEU A 238 3.61 23.05 -0.75
C LEU A 238 2.78 23.80 -1.79
N GLU A 239 1.66 23.23 -2.24
CA GLU A 239 0.74 23.89 -3.17
C GLU A 239 0.16 25.17 -2.57
N GLU A 240 -0.23 25.15 -1.29
CA GLU A 240 -0.75 26.33 -0.60
C GLU A 240 0.30 27.44 -0.49
N VAL A 241 1.53 27.08 -0.11
CA VAL A 241 2.67 28.02 -0.05
C VAL A 241 2.97 28.59 -1.44
N ASN A 242 3.00 27.74 -2.46
CA ASN A 242 3.28 28.17 -3.83
C ASN A 242 2.20 29.14 -4.34
N PHE A 243 0.93 28.88 -4.03
CA PHE A 243 -0.17 29.79 -4.38
C PHE A 243 -0.05 31.16 -3.71
N LYS A 244 0.36 31.21 -2.43
CA LYS A 244 0.65 32.48 -1.75
C LYS A 244 1.82 33.21 -2.41
N LEU A 245 2.87 32.49 -2.79
CA LEU A 245 4.04 33.04 -3.48
C LEU A 245 3.66 33.67 -4.83
N VAL A 246 2.88 32.96 -5.65
CA VAL A 246 2.38 33.48 -6.93
C VAL A 246 1.57 34.76 -6.74
N LYS A 247 0.64 34.78 -5.76
CA LYS A 247 -0.14 36.00 -5.44
C LYS A 247 0.73 37.18 -5.00
N LEU A 248 1.82 36.92 -4.28
CA LEU A 248 2.75 37.99 -3.88
C LEU A 248 3.57 38.48 -5.08
N GLN A 249 4.02 37.59 -5.96
CA GLN A 249 4.70 37.95 -7.20
C GLN A 249 3.80 38.77 -8.13
N GLU A 250 2.52 38.42 -8.25
CA GLU A 250 1.54 39.19 -9.02
C GLU A 250 1.41 40.64 -8.54
N LYS A 251 1.53 40.88 -7.23
CA LYS A 251 1.50 42.24 -6.64
C LYS A 251 2.74 43.07 -6.96
N GLU A 252 3.88 42.43 -7.26
CA GLU A 252 5.13 43.10 -7.64
C GLU A 252 5.12 43.53 -9.11
N THR A 253 4.22 42.96 -9.92
CA THR A 253 4.13 43.28 -11.36
C THR A 253 3.75 44.73 -11.60
N LYS A 254 4.43 45.39 -12.57
CA LYS A 254 4.11 46.77 -13.01
C LYS A 254 2.63 46.97 -13.36
N LYS A 255 2.00 45.96 -13.98
CA LYS A 255 0.58 45.97 -14.35
C LYS A 255 -0.35 46.12 -13.13
N TYR A 256 -0.01 45.49 -12.01
CA TYR A 256 -0.79 45.59 -10.78
C TYR A 256 -0.68 47.00 -10.17
N LEU A 257 0.52 47.58 -10.17
CA LEU A 257 0.75 48.96 -9.73
C LEU A 257 0.03 49.99 -10.61
N GLU A 258 0.05 49.80 -11.94
CA GLU A 258 -0.68 50.66 -12.89
C GLU A 258 -2.20 50.60 -12.65
N ASN A 259 -2.75 49.41 -12.42
CA ASN A 259 -4.17 49.23 -12.06
C ASN A 259 -4.49 49.91 -10.72
N LEU A 260 -3.67 49.73 -9.69
CA LEU A 260 -3.87 50.35 -8.38
C LEU A 260 -3.86 51.89 -8.49
N ASN A 261 -2.90 52.45 -9.22
CA ASN A 261 -2.82 53.90 -9.48
C ASN A 261 -4.05 54.41 -10.24
N SER A 262 -4.57 53.64 -11.20
CA SER A 262 -5.79 53.99 -11.92
C SER A 262 -7.01 54.06 -10.98
N GLN A 263 -7.13 53.14 -10.02
CA GLN A 263 -8.21 53.13 -9.04
C GLN A 263 -8.11 54.31 -8.07
N ILE A 264 -6.90 54.64 -7.61
CA ILE A 264 -6.65 55.82 -6.78
C ILE A 264 -7.05 57.10 -7.51
N LEU A 265 -6.71 57.20 -8.80
CA LEU A 265 -7.05 58.36 -9.63
C LEU A 265 -8.58 58.48 -9.85
N LEU A 266 -9.29 57.37 -10.01
CA LEU A 266 -10.75 57.38 -10.13
C LEU A 266 -11.41 57.81 -8.82
N LYS A 267 -10.98 57.24 -7.69
CA LYS A 267 -11.44 57.63 -6.34
C LYS A 267 -11.18 59.11 -6.04
N SER A 268 -10.02 59.64 -6.42
CA SER A 268 -9.71 61.06 -6.20
C SER A 268 -10.59 61.98 -7.06
N LYS A 269 -10.89 61.59 -8.31
CA LYS A 269 -11.87 62.30 -9.15
C LYS A 269 -13.28 62.26 -8.59
N GLU A 270 -13.72 61.11 -8.05
CA GLU A 270 -15.01 60.99 -7.36
C GLU A 270 -15.09 61.95 -6.17
N ILE A 271 -14.04 61.98 -5.34
CA ILE A 271 -13.95 62.92 -4.21
C ILE A 271 -14.08 64.35 -4.72
N ILE A 272 -13.28 64.78 -5.72
CA ILE A 272 -13.33 66.14 -6.27
C ILE A 272 -14.73 66.50 -6.77
N SER A 273 -15.39 65.59 -7.50
CA SER A 273 -16.78 65.77 -7.96
C SER A 273 -17.75 65.96 -6.79
N HIS A 274 -17.60 65.15 -5.75
CA HIS A 274 -18.44 65.21 -4.55
C HIS A 274 -18.24 66.51 -3.75
N TRP A 275 -17.02 67.06 -3.71
CA TRP A 275 -16.74 68.37 -3.12
C TRP A 275 -17.20 69.53 -4.01
N GLY A 276 -17.14 69.39 -5.34
CA GLY A 276 -17.65 70.37 -6.31
C GLY A 276 -19.17 70.50 -6.29
N ASN A 277 -19.87 69.38 -6.06
CA ASN A 277 -21.34 69.34 -5.92
C ASN A 277 -21.83 69.65 -4.50
N LYS A 278 -21.05 70.41 -3.72
CA LYS A 278 -21.50 70.83 -2.38
C LYS A 278 -22.66 71.83 -2.53
N PRO A 279 -23.85 71.55 -1.98
CA PRO A 279 -25.02 72.41 -2.18
C PRO A 279 -24.77 73.80 -1.58
N ILE A 280 -25.17 74.84 -2.33
CA ILE A 280 -25.05 76.24 -1.94
C ILE A 280 -26.12 76.53 -0.87
N LYS A 281 -25.70 77.14 0.25
CA LYS A 281 -26.62 77.59 1.31
C LYS A 281 -27.51 78.71 0.73
N PRO A 282 -28.84 78.65 0.85
CA PRO A 282 -29.70 79.73 0.35
C PRO A 282 -29.37 81.04 1.07
N GLU A 283 -29.11 82.09 0.30
CA GLU A 283 -29.00 83.47 0.78
C GLU A 283 -30.40 84.00 1.09
N PHE A 284 -30.61 84.50 2.30
CA PHE A 284 -31.81 85.25 2.64
C PHE A 284 -31.63 86.68 2.12
N GLU A 285 -32.47 87.11 1.19
CA GLU A 285 -32.58 88.51 0.80
C GLU A 285 -33.08 89.34 1.99
N ASN A 286 -32.28 90.31 2.41
CA ASN A 286 -32.65 91.26 3.44
C ASN A 286 -33.79 92.17 2.95
N GLY A 287 -34.88 92.24 3.74
CA GLY A 287 -35.76 93.40 3.71
C GLY A 287 -37.26 93.09 3.69
N ILE A 288 -37.80 92.55 4.78
CA ILE A 288 -39.19 92.79 5.18
C ILE A 288 -39.16 93.12 6.67
N ASP A 289 -39.79 94.23 7.07
CA ASP A 289 -39.92 94.67 8.45
C ASP A 289 -40.54 93.54 9.29
N ILE A 290 -39.69 92.94 10.12
CA ILE A 290 -40.03 91.81 10.99
C ILE A 290 -40.99 92.33 12.06
N THR A 291 -42.29 92.19 11.82
CA THR A 291 -43.31 92.31 12.87
C THR A 291 -42.93 91.41 14.05
N GLN A 292 -43.26 91.79 15.28
CA GLN A 292 -42.86 91.03 16.48
C GLN A 292 -43.18 89.51 16.41
N GLU A 293 -44.17 89.10 15.61
CA GLU A 293 -44.47 87.70 15.29
C GLU A 293 -43.37 86.95 14.52
N GLU A 294 -42.69 87.59 13.57
CA GLU A 294 -41.64 86.96 12.77
C GLU A 294 -40.34 86.79 13.56
N ASN A 295 -40.04 87.68 14.51
CA ASN A 295 -38.91 87.52 15.44
C ASN A 295 -39.14 86.37 16.42
N ILE A 296 -40.38 86.19 16.90
CA ILE A 296 -40.76 85.04 17.74
C ILE A 296 -40.66 83.74 16.93
N LYS A 297 -41.11 83.73 15.66
CA LYS A 297 -40.96 82.57 14.76
C LYS A 297 -39.50 82.27 14.44
N HIS A 298 -38.65 83.27 14.26
CA HIS A 298 -37.20 83.07 14.05
C HIS A 298 -36.52 82.49 15.30
N GLN A 299 -36.85 82.97 16.50
CA GLN A 299 -36.35 82.38 17.75
C GLN A 299 -36.84 80.94 17.93
N GLN A 300 -38.11 80.66 17.61
CA GLN A 300 -38.65 79.29 17.60
C GLN A 300 -37.93 78.41 16.57
N LEU A 301 -37.64 78.92 15.37
CA LEU A 301 -36.88 78.20 14.34
C LEU A 301 -35.44 77.90 14.79
N GLU A 302 -34.76 78.83 15.46
CA GLU A 302 -33.43 78.57 16.03
C GLU A 302 -33.47 77.51 17.13
N ILE A 303 -34.45 77.56 18.02
CA ILE A 303 -34.64 76.54 19.06
C ILE A 303 -34.90 75.18 18.42
N ILE A 304 -35.80 75.11 17.41
CA ILE A 304 -36.09 73.88 16.68
C ILE A 304 -34.83 73.37 15.97
N LYS A 305 -34.03 74.23 15.34
CA LYS A 305 -32.79 73.85 14.64
C LYS A 305 -31.72 73.34 15.60
N ASN A 306 -31.59 73.95 16.78
CA ASN A 306 -30.69 73.49 17.83
C ASN A 306 -31.13 72.14 18.40
N ASN A 307 -32.43 71.94 18.61
CA ASN A 307 -32.99 70.64 18.99
C ASN A 307 -32.75 69.60 17.90
N LEU A 308 -32.93 69.94 16.62
CA LEU A 308 -32.70 69.05 15.49
C LEU A 308 -31.21 68.63 15.41
N ASN A 309 -30.29 69.57 15.63
CA ASN A 309 -28.87 69.27 15.70
C ASN A 309 -28.51 68.38 16.90
N ALA A 310 -29.16 68.60 18.05
CA ALA A 310 -28.98 67.74 19.24
C ALA A 310 -29.50 66.32 18.97
N TYR A 311 -30.70 66.17 18.42
CA TYR A 311 -31.27 64.89 18.01
C TYR A 311 -30.41 64.19 16.95
N THR A 312 -29.84 64.94 16.00
CA THR A 312 -28.95 64.35 14.97
C THR A 312 -27.65 63.83 15.59
N ARG A 313 -27.09 64.53 16.59
CA ARG A 313 -25.91 64.05 17.33
C ARG A 313 -26.23 62.80 18.15
N GLU A 314 -27.37 62.77 18.84
CA GLU A 314 -27.82 61.58 19.57
C GLU A 314 -28.06 60.38 18.63
N LEU A 315 -28.67 60.62 17.46
CA LEU A 315 -28.89 59.60 16.44
C LEU A 315 -27.56 59.01 15.97
N ASN A 316 -26.56 59.86 15.66
CA ASN A 316 -25.24 59.40 15.23
C ASN A 316 -24.52 58.60 16.31
N GLN A 317 -24.59 59.04 17.58
CA GLN A 317 -24.01 58.29 18.71
C GLN A 317 -24.70 56.94 18.91
N LYS A 318 -26.03 56.88 18.76
CA LYS A 318 -26.77 55.60 18.82
C LYS A 318 -26.42 54.68 17.66
N ASN A 319 -26.26 55.22 16.45
CA ASN A 319 -25.87 54.44 15.27
C ASN A 319 -24.44 53.89 15.36
N GLU A 320 -23.49 54.66 15.90
CA GLU A 320 -22.13 54.17 16.16
C GLU A 320 -22.14 53.03 17.19
N LYS A 321 -22.87 53.19 18.30
CA LYS A 321 -23.03 52.14 19.31
C LYS A 321 -23.69 50.89 18.72
N PHE A 322 -24.73 51.05 17.90
CA PHE A 322 -25.41 49.95 17.23
C PHE A 322 -24.49 49.20 16.25
N SER A 323 -23.66 49.93 15.51
CA SER A 323 -22.66 49.34 14.61
C SER A 323 -21.61 48.50 15.36
N ILE A 324 -21.08 49.03 16.48
CA ILE A 324 -20.13 48.29 17.32
C ILE A 324 -20.77 47.02 17.89
N LEU A 325 -22.00 47.12 18.40
CA LEU A 325 -22.72 46.00 18.98
C LEU A 325 -23.02 44.91 17.94
N ASN A 326 -23.41 45.28 16.72
CA ASN A 326 -23.62 44.33 15.62
C ASN A 326 -22.33 43.62 15.19
N ASN A 327 -21.19 44.33 15.16
CA ASN A 327 -19.91 43.70 14.83
C ASN A 327 -19.52 42.68 15.91
N GLN A 328 -19.71 43.02 17.19
CA GLN A 328 -19.47 42.08 18.30
C GLN A 328 -20.40 40.85 18.21
N LEU A 329 -21.66 41.06 17.86
CA LEU A 329 -22.63 39.97 17.66
C LEU A 329 -22.17 39.06 16.51
N ALA A 330 -21.75 39.61 15.38
CA ALA A 330 -21.26 38.85 14.23
C ALA A 330 -20.00 38.02 14.58
N GLU A 331 -19.04 38.61 15.30
CA GLU A 331 -17.84 37.91 15.75
C GLU A 331 -18.17 36.76 16.71
N LEU A 332 -19.03 36.99 17.69
CA LEU A 332 -19.45 35.95 18.64
C LEU A 332 -20.17 34.78 17.94
N ASN A 333 -20.99 35.08 16.93
CA ASN A 333 -21.64 34.04 16.12
C ASN A 333 -20.64 33.24 15.28
N LEU A 334 -19.62 33.88 14.70
CA LEU A 334 -18.55 33.18 13.99
C LEU A 334 -17.74 32.27 14.93
N ILE A 335 -17.42 32.76 16.13
CA ILE A 335 -16.73 31.98 17.16
C ILE A 335 -17.58 30.76 17.55
N LYS A 336 -18.88 30.96 17.83
CA LYS A 336 -19.81 29.86 18.12
C LYS A 336 -19.81 28.81 17.00
N GLN A 337 -19.95 29.23 15.75
CA GLN A 337 -19.98 28.33 14.61
C GLN A 337 -18.65 27.55 14.44
N SER A 338 -17.51 28.22 14.65
CA SER A 338 -16.20 27.57 14.57
C SER A 338 -16.02 26.47 15.62
N ILE A 339 -16.49 26.72 16.84
CA ILE A 339 -16.45 25.75 17.95
C ILE A 339 -17.36 24.55 17.64
N GLU A 340 -18.56 24.78 17.09
CA GLU A 340 -19.48 23.72 16.70
C GLU A 340 -18.90 22.84 15.56
N LEU A 341 -18.22 23.43 14.58
CA LEU A 341 -17.58 22.70 13.49
C LEU A 341 -16.45 21.79 13.99
N GLU A 342 -15.55 22.31 14.83
CA GLU A 342 -14.47 21.48 15.39
C GLU A 342 -15.02 20.38 16.30
N PHE A 343 -16.09 20.64 17.04
CA PHE A 343 -16.74 19.61 17.85
C PHE A 343 -17.29 18.47 17.00
N ASN A 344 -17.99 18.79 15.91
CA ASN A 344 -18.52 17.78 14.98
C ASN A 344 -17.39 16.95 14.36
N ARG A 345 -16.30 17.60 13.95
CA ARG A 345 -15.11 16.92 13.43
C ARG A 345 -14.50 15.95 14.46
N ILE A 346 -14.40 16.37 15.73
CA ILE A 346 -13.87 15.51 16.81
C ILE A 346 -14.80 14.31 17.05
N ILE A 347 -16.12 14.49 16.99
CA ILE A 347 -17.09 13.39 17.11
C ILE A 347 -16.95 12.41 15.96
N GLU A 348 -16.89 12.89 14.72
CA GLU A 348 -16.71 12.02 13.54
C GLU A 348 -15.42 11.22 13.62
N PHE A 349 -14.31 11.87 14.00
CA PHE A 349 -13.04 11.22 14.21
C PHE A 349 -13.13 10.13 15.30
N ARG A 350 -13.74 10.46 16.44
CA ARG A 350 -13.99 9.51 17.52
C ARG A 350 -14.82 8.31 17.06
N ASN A 351 -15.91 8.52 16.32
CA ASN A 351 -16.73 7.43 15.78
C ASN A 351 -15.93 6.54 14.83
N SER A 352 -15.08 7.14 13.99
CA SER A 352 -14.19 6.40 13.09
C SER A 352 -13.16 5.54 13.85
N LEU A 353 -12.65 6.04 14.98
CA LEU A 353 -11.76 5.30 15.86
C LEU A 353 -12.50 4.18 16.60
N ASN A 354 -13.73 4.42 17.06
CA ASN A 354 -14.50 3.42 17.79
C ASN A 354 -14.72 2.16 16.93
N ASN A 355 -15.06 2.37 15.65
CA ASN A 355 -15.21 1.29 14.69
C ASN A 355 -13.93 0.46 14.49
N LYS A 356 -12.74 1.07 14.62
CA LYS A 356 -11.45 0.38 14.50
C LYS A 356 -11.05 -0.31 15.80
N ILE A 357 -11.32 0.33 16.94
CA ILE A 357 -10.88 -0.09 18.27
C ILE A 357 -11.78 -1.21 18.83
N ASN A 358 -13.06 -1.28 18.44
CA ASN A 358 -13.96 -2.39 18.79
C ASN A 358 -13.38 -3.77 18.45
N ASN A 359 -12.56 -3.87 17.42
CA ASN A 359 -11.89 -5.12 17.04
C ASN A 359 -10.85 -5.59 18.07
N PHE A 360 -10.46 -4.73 19.01
CA PHE A 360 -9.41 -4.98 20.00
C PHE A 360 -9.93 -5.02 21.45
N ASN A 361 -11.26 -5.00 21.68
CA ASN A 361 -11.89 -4.98 23.01
C ASN A 361 -11.40 -3.83 23.92
N ILE A 362 -10.99 -2.69 23.36
CA ILE A 362 -10.61 -1.52 24.13
C ILE A 362 -11.75 -0.50 24.09
N ASP A 363 -12.12 0.06 25.25
CA ASP A 363 -13.14 1.10 25.30
C ASP A 363 -12.56 2.44 24.83
N ILE A 364 -13.16 3.02 23.79
CA ILE A 364 -12.78 4.34 23.28
C ILE A 364 -12.90 5.43 24.34
N ASN A 365 -13.79 5.28 25.34
CA ASN A 365 -13.94 6.25 26.41
C ASN A 365 -12.67 6.38 27.27
N ILE A 366 -11.85 5.32 27.33
CA ILE A 366 -10.59 5.32 28.09
C ILE A 366 -9.49 6.05 27.31
N ILE A 367 -9.43 5.83 25.99
CA ILE A 367 -8.40 6.44 25.12
C ILE A 367 -8.73 7.89 24.79
N PHE A 368 -10.01 8.17 24.52
CA PHE A 368 -10.48 9.44 24.01
C PHE A 368 -11.86 9.75 24.59
N PRO A 369 -11.96 10.32 25.81
CA PRO A 369 -13.23 10.66 26.45
C PRO A 369 -13.98 11.75 25.67
N LEU A 370 -15.31 11.84 25.88
CA LEU A 370 -16.14 12.81 25.16
C LEU A 370 -15.67 14.21 25.56
N PRO A 371 -15.27 15.07 24.59
CA PRO A 371 -14.88 16.43 24.93
C PRO A 371 -16.08 17.18 25.52
N ILE A 372 -15.89 17.79 26.68
CA ILE A 372 -16.91 18.63 27.31
C ILE A 372 -16.73 20.05 26.77
N ILE A 373 -17.66 20.51 25.93
CA ILE A 373 -17.68 21.90 25.47
C ILE A 373 -18.80 22.66 26.19
N GLN A 374 -18.44 23.77 26.83
CA GLN A 374 -19.39 24.67 27.47
C GLN A 374 -19.60 25.90 26.58
N THR A 375 -20.60 25.86 25.70
CA THR A 375 -20.97 26.99 24.84
C THR A 375 -21.89 28.02 25.54
N GLN A 376 -22.35 27.72 26.76
CA GLN A 376 -23.26 28.60 27.52
C GLN A 376 -22.75 30.04 27.73
N PRO A 377 -21.47 30.31 28.03
CA PRO A 377 -20.98 31.68 28.21
C PRO A 377 -21.12 32.53 26.93
N ILE A 378 -20.90 31.92 25.75
CA ILE A 378 -21.03 32.59 24.46
C ILE A 378 -22.50 32.85 24.14
N ILE A 379 -23.37 31.89 24.42
CA ILE A 379 -24.83 32.02 24.22
C ILE A 379 -25.39 33.13 25.13
N GLN A 380 -24.95 33.19 26.39
CA GLN A 380 -25.35 34.24 27.33
C GLN A 380 -24.91 35.63 26.86
N GLN A 381 -23.70 35.77 26.32
CA GLN A 381 -23.25 37.05 25.76
C GLN A 381 -24.03 37.44 24.50
N ILE A 382 -24.28 36.51 23.57
CA ILE A 382 -25.11 36.79 22.39
C ILE A 382 -26.51 37.28 22.82
N SER A 383 -27.15 36.59 23.76
CA SER A 383 -28.48 36.99 24.27
C SER A 383 -28.51 38.29 25.07
N SER A 384 -27.34 38.80 25.51
CA SER A 384 -27.23 40.10 26.19
C SER A 384 -27.02 41.28 25.22
N ILE A 385 -26.65 40.96 23.98
CA ILE A 385 -26.33 41.89 22.89
C ILE A 385 -27.53 42.02 21.93
N GLU A 386 -28.28 40.94 21.72
CA GLU A 386 -29.63 40.92 21.13
C GLU A 386 -30.66 41.64 22.01
#